data_AF-A0A3N5WTY1-F1
#
_entry.id   AF-A0A3N5WTY1-F1
#
_cell.length_a   1.000
_cell.length_b   1.000
_cell.length_c   1.000
_cell.angle_alpha   90.00
_cell.angle_beta   90.00
_cell.angle_gamma   90.00
#
_symmetry.space_group_name_H-M   'P 1'
#
loop_
_entity.id
_entity.type
_entity.pdbx_description
1 polymer ?
#
loop_
_entity_poly.entity_id
_entity_poly.type
_entity_poly.pdbx_seq_one_letter_code
_entity_poly.pdbx_strand_id
1 'polypeptide(L)'
;MAKTRILPRCWRRLEKRRMESDLLALLQRLNLNPGSKIAILGIGNELNGDDAAGVLAARALIEQTEERESRKGSRSLRLLIYEAGPAPENFTGPLRRFAPDVVLLIDAAEMGVPPGTVRL
;
A
#
# COMPACT_ATOMS: atom_id res chain seq x y z
N MET A 1 -18.14 21.50 9.59
CA MET A 1 -17.30 20.31 9.87
C MET A 1 -17.68 19.21 8.91
N ALA A 2 -16.96 19.10 7.79
CA ALA A 2 -17.26 18.13 6.74
C ALA A 2 -16.74 16.75 7.16
N LYS A 3 -17.64 15.76 7.27
CA LYS A 3 -17.28 14.36 7.47
C LYS A 3 -16.63 13.85 6.19
N THR A 4 -15.32 13.61 6.21
CA THR A 4 -14.61 12.86 5.18
C THR A 4 -15.29 11.50 5.04
N ARG A 5 -15.97 11.28 3.90
CA ARG A 5 -16.53 9.99 3.54
C ARG A 5 -15.38 9.06 3.15
N ILE A 6 -14.71 8.52 4.16
CA ILE A 6 -13.77 7.42 4.00
C ILE A 6 -14.59 6.21 3.53
N LEU A 7 -14.32 5.81 2.29
CA LEU A 7 -14.65 4.58 1.55
C LEU A 7 -15.79 3.69 2.11
N PRO A 8 -16.79 3.34 1.27
CA PRO A 8 -17.97 2.61 1.72
C PRO A 8 -17.63 1.24 2.34
N ARG A 9 -18.40 0.86 3.38
CA ARG A 9 -18.25 -0.39 4.16
C ARG A 9 -18.19 -1.68 3.34
N CYS A 10 -18.66 -1.66 2.08
CA CYS A 10 -18.65 -2.81 1.18
C CYS A 10 -17.25 -3.24 0.70
N TRP A 11 -16.24 -2.35 0.69
CA TRP A 11 -14.85 -2.73 0.39
C TRP A 11 -14.18 -3.54 1.51
N ARG A 12 -14.54 -3.29 2.78
CA ARG A 12 -13.82 -3.81 3.96
C ARG A 12 -13.80 -5.33 4.14
N ARG A 13 -14.69 -6.10 3.50
CA ARG A 13 -14.87 -7.54 3.77
C ARG A 13 -14.52 -8.47 2.60
N LEU A 14 -14.64 -8.02 1.34
CA LEU A 14 -14.35 -8.84 0.15
C LEU A 14 -12.88 -8.78 -0.28
N GLU A 15 -12.14 -7.72 0.08
CA GLU A 15 -10.77 -7.49 -0.41
C GLU A 15 -9.67 -8.15 0.42
N LYS A 16 -9.93 -8.46 1.70
CA LYS A 16 -8.86 -8.92 2.62
C LYS A 16 -8.21 -10.24 2.21
N ARG A 17 -8.99 -11.23 1.75
CA ARG A 17 -8.43 -12.51 1.23
C ARG A 17 -7.79 -12.34 -0.15
N ARG A 18 -8.32 -11.42 -0.96
CA ARG A 18 -7.86 -11.18 -2.32
C ARG A 18 -6.50 -10.47 -2.31
N MET A 19 -6.34 -9.43 -1.49
CA MET A 19 -5.10 -8.67 -1.39
C MET A 19 -3.92 -9.48 -0.86
N GLU A 20 -4.13 -10.43 0.07
CA GLU A 20 -3.07 -11.37 0.47
C GLU A 20 -2.64 -12.27 -0.68
N SER A 21 -3.62 -12.79 -1.43
CA SER A 21 -3.35 -13.64 -2.58
C SER A 21 -2.63 -12.83 -3.67
N ASP A 22 -3.01 -11.58 -3.87
CA ASP A 22 -2.42 -10.68 -4.86
C ASP A 22 -1.01 -10.23 -4.44
N LEU A 23 -0.78 -9.98 -3.16
CA LEU A 23 0.54 -9.62 -2.63
C LEU A 23 1.47 -10.84 -2.60
N LEU A 24 0.96 -12.04 -2.29
CA LEU A 24 1.70 -13.30 -2.47
C LEU A 24 1.97 -13.59 -3.95
N ALA A 25 1.03 -13.32 -4.84
CA ALA A 25 1.24 -13.45 -6.28
C ALA A 25 2.27 -12.44 -6.79
N LEU A 26 2.27 -11.21 -6.28
CA LEU A 26 3.30 -10.21 -6.56
C LEU A 26 4.67 -10.70 -6.05
N LEU A 27 4.74 -11.19 -4.81
CA LEU A 27 5.96 -11.77 -4.24
C LEU A 27 6.50 -12.93 -5.07
N GLN A 28 5.61 -13.82 -5.53
CA GLN A 28 5.96 -14.93 -6.43
C GLN A 28 6.46 -14.42 -7.78
N ARG A 29 5.79 -13.42 -8.37
CA ARG A 29 6.22 -12.79 -9.65
C ARG A 29 7.57 -12.10 -9.53
N LEU A 30 7.86 -11.51 -8.37
CA LEU A 30 9.15 -10.88 -8.05
C LEU A 30 10.19 -11.87 -7.54
N ASN A 31 9.87 -13.17 -7.49
CA ASN A 31 10.74 -14.26 -7.09
C ASN A 31 11.36 -14.05 -5.68
N LEU A 32 10.58 -13.49 -4.76
CA LEU A 32 10.99 -13.15 -3.40
C LEU A 32 10.78 -14.31 -2.43
N ASN A 33 11.67 -14.40 -1.44
CA ASN A 33 11.65 -15.49 -0.46
C ASN A 33 10.64 -15.22 0.67
N PRO A 34 10.09 -16.27 1.31
CA PRO A 34 9.36 -16.13 2.56
C PRO A 34 10.23 -15.41 3.61
N GLY A 35 9.79 -14.25 4.07
CA GLY A 35 10.54 -13.41 5.02
C GLY A 35 11.23 -12.19 4.42
N SER A 36 11.08 -11.97 3.11
CA SER A 36 11.49 -10.72 2.46
C SER A 36 10.83 -9.50 3.12
N LYS A 37 11.61 -8.42 3.17
CA LYS A 37 11.20 -7.12 3.67
C LYS A 37 10.69 -6.28 2.51
N ILE A 38 9.45 -5.82 2.60
CA ILE A 38 8.82 -4.99 1.56
C ILE A 38 8.53 -3.63 2.16
N ALA A 39 8.97 -2.58 1.50
CA ALA A 39 8.54 -1.23 1.82
C ALA A 39 7.50 -0.76 0.80
N ILE A 40 6.43 -0.12 1.26
CA ILE A 40 5.35 0.41 0.43
C ILE A 40 5.20 1.91 0.75
N LEU A 41 5.23 2.76 -0.27
CA LEU A 41 5.02 4.20 -0.14
C LEU A 41 3.83 4.61 -0.99
N GLY A 42 2.79 5.14 -0.34
CA GLY A 42 1.69 5.82 -1.01
C GLY A 42 2.04 7.28 -1.26
N ILE A 43 2.23 7.63 -2.52
CA ILE A 43 2.53 8.99 -2.98
C ILE A 43 1.22 9.67 -3.38
N GLY A 44 1.17 10.98 -3.22
CA GLY A 44 0.06 11.79 -3.69
C GLY A 44 -0.37 12.88 -2.72
N ASN A 45 -1.24 13.76 -3.20
CA ASN A 45 -1.79 14.87 -2.41
C ASN A 45 -3.31 14.71 -2.21
N GLU A 46 -3.73 14.58 -0.94
CA GLU A 46 -5.15 14.45 -0.57
C GLU A 46 -6.03 15.64 -1.01
N LEU A 47 -5.41 16.80 -1.24
CA LEU A 47 -6.12 18.00 -1.69
C LEU A 47 -6.27 18.10 -3.21
N ASN A 48 -5.64 17.19 -3.97
CA ASN A 48 -5.55 17.24 -5.43
C ASN A 48 -6.37 16.13 -6.12
N GLY A 49 -7.57 15.84 -5.59
CA GLY A 49 -8.53 14.93 -6.20
C GLY A 49 -7.99 13.49 -6.31
N ASP A 50 -7.90 12.98 -7.55
CA ASP A 50 -7.46 11.61 -7.84
C ASP A 50 -5.98 11.36 -7.50
N ASP A 51 -5.19 12.42 -7.35
CA ASP A 51 -3.82 12.38 -6.84
C ASP A 51 -3.74 11.79 -5.42
N ALA A 52 -4.84 11.80 -4.66
CA ALA A 52 -4.91 11.16 -3.35
C ALA A 52 -4.82 9.62 -3.40
N ALA A 53 -4.94 8.99 -4.58
CA ALA A 53 -5.08 7.54 -4.71
C ALA A 53 -3.96 6.75 -4.03
N GLY A 54 -2.70 7.15 -4.18
CA GLY A 54 -1.58 6.43 -3.57
C GLY A 54 -1.56 6.51 -2.04
N VAL A 55 -1.78 7.69 -1.48
CA VAL A 55 -1.90 7.89 -0.02
C VAL A 55 -3.09 7.11 0.55
N LEU A 56 -4.25 7.13 -0.11
CA LEU A 56 -5.43 6.40 0.32
C LEU A 56 -5.22 4.88 0.26
N ALA A 57 -4.52 4.37 -0.75
CA ALA A 57 -4.15 2.97 -0.85
C ALA A 57 -3.20 2.54 0.29
N ALA A 58 -2.17 3.34 0.59
CA ALA A 58 -1.26 3.08 1.70
C ALA A 58 -1.99 3.08 3.05
N ARG A 59 -2.88 4.04 3.30
CA ARG A 59 -3.70 4.10 4.52
C ARG A 59 -4.57 2.86 4.67
N ALA A 60 -5.25 2.44 3.60
CA ALA A 60 -6.04 1.22 3.61
C ALA A 60 -5.20 -0.04 3.89
N LEU A 61 -3.98 -0.13 3.35
CA LEU A 61 -3.06 -1.23 3.64
C LEU A 61 -2.65 -1.26 5.12
N ILE A 62 -2.32 -0.10 5.70
CA ILE A 62 -1.97 0.02 7.13
C ILE A 62 -3.09 -0.54 8.01
N GLU A 63 -4.33 -0.04 7.83
CA GLU A 63 -5.50 -0.50 8.60
C GLU A 63 -5.68 -2.02 8.51
N GLN A 64 -5.45 -2.61 7.32
CA GLN A 64 -5.59 -4.04 7.12
C GLN A 64 -4.45 -4.86 7.75
N THR A 65 -3.23 -4.32 7.80
CA THR A 65 -2.08 -5.00 8.42
C THR A 65 -2.16 -4.98 9.95
N GLU A 66 -2.57 -3.87 10.57
CA GLU A 66 -2.72 -3.75 12.03
C GLU A 66 -3.80 -4.70 12.57
N GLU A 67 -4.89 -4.85 11.83
CA GLU A 67 -5.94 -5.81 12.16
C GLU A 67 -5.48 -7.29 12.14
N ARG A 68 -4.40 -7.59 11.40
CA ARG A 68 -3.85 -8.95 11.22
C ARG A 68 -2.82 -9.32 12.27
N GLU A 69 -1.92 -8.40 12.63
CA GLU A 69 -0.96 -8.63 13.72
C GLU A 69 -1.68 -8.89 15.05
N SER A 70 -2.87 -8.33 15.22
CA SER A 70 -3.78 -8.62 16.34
C SER A 70 -4.32 -10.08 16.34
N ARG A 71 -4.24 -10.81 15.22
CA ARG A 71 -4.70 -12.21 15.04
C ARG A 71 -3.49 -13.12 14.81
N LYS A 72 -2.73 -13.35 15.87
CA LYS A 72 -1.48 -14.16 15.93
C LYS A 72 -1.55 -15.45 15.09
N GLY A 73 -0.54 -15.66 14.22
CA GLY A 73 -0.18 -17.00 13.73
C GLY A 73 0.33 -17.11 12.30
N SER A 74 0.26 -16.06 11.46
CA SER A 74 0.73 -16.16 10.08
C SER A 74 2.23 -15.86 9.98
N ARG A 75 2.92 -16.47 9.01
CA ARG A 75 4.33 -16.19 8.68
C ARG A 75 4.45 -14.77 8.11
N SER A 76 4.36 -13.78 8.99
CA SER A 76 4.16 -12.37 8.64
C SER A 76 5.27 -11.87 7.74
N LEU A 77 4.88 -11.43 6.55
CA LEU A 77 5.73 -10.61 5.69
C LEU A 77 6.15 -9.37 6.48
N ARG A 78 7.44 -9.02 6.39
CA ARG A 78 7.94 -7.81 7.05
C ARG A 78 7.62 -6.61 6.18
N LEU A 79 6.52 -5.96 6.49
CA LEU A 79 6.02 -4.79 5.76
C LEU A 79 6.40 -3.51 6.48
N LEU A 80 6.85 -2.51 5.72
CA LEU A 80 6.96 -1.13 6.14
C LEU A 80 6.11 -0.29 5.21
N ILE A 81 5.07 0.36 5.72
CA ILE A 81 4.12 1.10 4.89
C ILE A 81 4.10 2.56 5.34
N TYR A 82 4.23 3.48 4.40
CA TYR A 82 4.16 4.92 4.65
C TYR A 82 3.16 5.61 3.73
N GLU A 83 2.38 6.51 4.32
CA GLU A 83 1.72 7.60 3.60
C GLU A 83 2.79 8.66 3.31
N ALA A 84 3.41 8.58 2.13
CA ALA A 84 4.53 9.42 1.75
C ALA A 84 4.11 10.84 1.34
N GLY A 85 2.83 11.03 1.01
CA GLY A 85 2.31 12.30 0.56
C GLY A 85 2.99 12.76 -0.74
N PRO A 86 3.17 14.07 -0.95
CA PRO A 86 3.81 14.60 -2.16
C PRO A 86 5.34 14.48 -2.15
N ALA A 87 5.96 14.08 -1.04
CA ALA A 87 7.41 14.14 -0.83
C ALA A 87 8.01 12.78 -0.38
N PRO A 88 8.04 11.77 -1.27
CA PRO A 88 8.59 10.44 -0.95
C PRO A 88 10.08 10.45 -0.57
N GLU A 89 10.86 11.45 -0.98
CA GLU A 89 12.28 11.61 -0.68
C GLU A 89 12.58 11.71 0.83
N ASN A 90 11.61 12.22 1.61
CA ASN A 90 11.71 12.30 3.06
C ASN A 90 11.78 10.93 3.74
N PHE A 91 11.38 9.86 3.03
CA PHE A 91 11.34 8.49 3.54
C PHE A 91 12.58 7.67 3.19
N THR A 92 13.56 8.25 2.47
CA THR A 92 14.82 7.57 2.13
C THR A 92 15.61 7.12 3.36
N GLY A 93 15.63 7.92 4.43
CA GLY A 93 16.28 7.56 5.70
C GLY A 93 15.66 6.32 6.36
N PRO A 94 14.33 6.33 6.65
CA PRO A 94 13.59 5.15 7.10
C PRO A 94 13.78 3.92 6.21
N LEU A 95 13.71 4.09 4.88
CA LEU A 95 13.91 3.00 3.91
C LEU A 95 15.29 2.34 4.06
N ARG A 96 16.36 3.14 4.14
CA ARG A 96 17.73 2.63 4.34
C ARG A 96 17.88 1.84 5.64
N ARG A 97 17.26 2.31 6.73
CA ARG A 97 17.30 1.61 8.03
C ARG A 97 16.53 0.29 8.00
N PHE A 98 15.41 0.25 7.29
CA PHE A 98 14.62 -0.97 7.13
C PHE A 98 15.30 -1.99 6.20
N ALA A 99 16.07 -1.51 5.22
CA ALA A 99 16.75 -2.32 4.21
C ALA A 99 15.78 -3.31 3.54
N PRO A 100 14.77 -2.80 2.80
CA PRO A 100 13.83 -3.65 2.09
C PRO A 100 14.50 -4.37 0.92
N ASP A 101 14.02 -5.57 0.62
CA ASP A 101 14.36 -6.30 -0.60
C ASP A 101 13.63 -5.69 -1.81
N VAL A 102 12.42 -5.14 -1.58
CA VAL A 102 11.61 -4.46 -2.59
C VAL A 102 10.95 -3.21 -2.03
N VAL A 103 10.96 -2.15 -2.83
CA VAL A 103 10.22 -0.91 -2.58
C VAL A 103 9.10 -0.80 -3.62
N LEU A 104 7.86 -0.70 -3.15
CA LEU A 104 6.68 -0.45 -3.97
C LEU A 104 6.24 1.00 -3.79
N LEU A 105 6.20 1.75 -4.88
CA LEU A 105 5.66 3.10 -4.92
C LEU A 105 4.26 3.03 -5.54
N ILE A 106 3.27 3.63 -4.88
CA ILE A 106 1.90 3.70 -5.36
C ILE A 106 1.60 5.18 -5.60
N ASP A 107 1.32 5.56 -6.85
CA ASP A 107 1.10 6.93 -7.26
C ASP A 107 -0.03 7.01 -8.28
N ALA A 108 -0.69 8.17 -8.37
CA ALA A 108 -1.62 8.47 -9.44
C ALA A 108 -0.82 8.91 -10.67
N ALA A 109 -1.00 8.22 -11.81
CA ALA A 109 -0.29 8.52 -13.05
C ALA A 109 -1.27 8.72 -14.21
N GLU A 110 -1.08 9.80 -14.97
CA GLU A 110 -1.72 9.98 -16.27
C GLU A 110 -1.08 9.01 -17.28
N MET A 111 -1.88 8.04 -17.71
CA MET A 111 -1.41 6.90 -18.51
C MET A 111 -2.15 6.79 -19.86
N GLY A 112 -3.09 7.69 -20.18
CA GLY A 112 -3.92 7.60 -21.39
C GLY A 112 -4.84 6.37 -21.42
N VAL A 113 -5.18 5.81 -20.26
CA VAL A 113 -6.06 4.63 -20.08
C VAL A 113 -7.31 5.03 -19.30
N PRO A 114 -8.37 4.19 -19.29
CA PRO A 114 -9.57 4.51 -18.51
C PRO A 114 -9.27 4.79 -17.03
N PRO A 115 -9.95 5.76 -16.39
CA PRO A 115 -9.75 6.08 -14.98
C PRO A 115 -9.91 4.86 -14.07
N GLY A 116 -9.05 4.76 -13.06
CA GLY A 116 -9.02 3.62 -12.13
C GLY A 116 -8.30 2.37 -12.65
N THR A 117 -7.69 2.42 -13.85
CA THR A 117 -6.82 1.35 -14.33
C THR A 117 -5.54 1.28 -13.49
N VAL A 118 -5.22 0.09 -12.99
CA VAL A 118 -3.97 -0.18 -12.24
C VAL A 118 -2.96 -0.87 -13.16
N ARG A 119 -1.71 -0.41 -13.15
CA ARG A 119 -0.58 -1.02 -13.86
C ARG A 119 0.66 -1.10 -12.98
N LEU A 120 1.49 -2.10 -13.24
CA LEU A 120 2.80 -2.35 -12.65
C LEU A 120 3.79 -2.65 -13.77
#